data_AF-A0AAN7F4W4-F1
#
_entry.id   AF-A0AAN7F4W4-F1
#
_cell.length_a   1.000
_cell.length_b   1.000
_cell.length_c   1.000
_cell.angle_alpha   90.00
_cell.angle_beta   90.00
_cell.angle_gamma   90.00
#
_symmetry.space_group_name_H-M   'P 1'
#
loop_
_entity.id
_entity.type
_entity.pdbx_description
1 polymer ?
#
loop_
_entity_poly.entity_id
_entity_poly.type
_entity_poly.pdbx_seq_one_letter_code
_entity_poly.pdbx_strand_id
1 'polypeptide(L)'
;MDKVVEAVETAKKEWDEAYSRAKVHIKAIEEYGKSREEQNSNSLPRLNGLAQDALALLSSLQFRLDLLAPQLPTDDQVQSATALLDSWKNESHNLRQSLRNANLQAKANMRKAAQEERELLLGGGGESTIRRRNLQTKAGMTSAAESITDSLRRTRQLMVQEVERSASTLMTVEESTGVLKRAESEYKGHRSLLMRTRNLLSTMQRQDVLDRVILAVGFFLFSCAVLYVVSKRFGILKLQQKVTAAIKAGMVGQAKIGDGAVANGINDNAVYSVDVPVDRHMRDEL
;
A
#
# COMPACT_ATOMS: atom_id res chain seq x y z
N MET A 1 -16.98 -5.44 -19.76
CA MET A 1 -15.98 -5.00 -18.78
C MET A 1 -16.14 -5.89 -17.56
N ASP A 2 -15.06 -6.50 -17.09
CA ASP A 2 -15.11 -7.38 -15.92
C ASP A 2 -15.51 -6.58 -14.67
N LYS A 3 -16.43 -7.11 -13.85
CA LYS A 3 -16.92 -6.41 -12.64
C LYS A 3 -15.80 -6.04 -11.67
N VAL A 4 -14.71 -6.82 -11.67
CA VAL A 4 -13.53 -6.61 -10.85
C VAL A 4 -12.70 -5.43 -11.35
N VAL A 5 -12.58 -5.25 -12.67
CA VAL A 5 -11.85 -4.12 -13.27
C VAL A 5 -12.56 -2.79 -12.98
N GLU A 6 -13.89 -2.76 -13.09
CA GLU A 6 -14.69 -1.58 -12.72
C GLU A 6 -14.58 -1.26 -11.21
N ALA A 7 -14.53 -2.28 -10.36
CA ALA A 7 -14.33 -2.11 -8.92
C ALA A 7 -12.94 -1.55 -8.56
N VAL A 8 -11.90 -1.86 -9.35
CA VAL A 8 -10.56 -1.29 -9.20
C VAL A 8 -10.52 0.17 -9.67
N GLU A 9 -11.17 0.49 -10.81
CA GLU A 9 -11.24 1.87 -11.31
C GLU A 9 -12.01 2.81 -10.39
N THR A 10 -13.11 2.33 -9.80
CA THR A 10 -13.88 3.10 -8.79
C THR A 10 -13.03 3.34 -7.55
N ALA A 11 -12.35 2.31 -7.02
CA ALA A 11 -11.44 2.44 -5.89
C ALA A 11 -10.30 3.44 -6.15
N LYS A 12 -9.79 3.49 -7.39
CA LYS A 12 -8.77 4.46 -7.79
C LYS A 12 -9.28 5.90 -7.76
N LYS A 13 -10.47 6.15 -8.30
CA LYS A 13 -11.11 7.48 -8.26
C LYS A 13 -11.37 7.93 -6.81
N GLU A 14 -11.90 7.03 -5.98
CA GLU A 14 -12.13 7.29 -4.55
C GLU A 14 -10.82 7.58 -3.81
N TRP A 15 -9.74 6.89 -4.17
CA TRP A 15 -8.41 7.12 -3.60
C TRP A 15 -7.90 8.52 -3.95
N ASP A 16 -7.98 8.92 -5.23
CA ASP A 16 -7.49 10.21 -5.70
C ASP A 16 -8.23 11.37 -5.01
N GLU A 17 -9.55 11.22 -4.86
CA GLU A 17 -10.38 12.18 -4.14
C GLU A 17 -9.99 12.25 -2.66
N ALA A 18 -9.90 11.10 -1.96
CA ALA A 18 -9.51 11.05 -0.55
C ALA A 18 -8.11 11.62 -0.31
N TYR A 19 -7.17 11.35 -1.23
CA TYR A 19 -5.81 11.86 -1.18
C TYR A 19 -5.76 13.39 -1.33
N SER A 20 -6.52 13.93 -2.27
CA SER A 20 -6.62 15.38 -2.46
C SER A 20 -7.19 16.08 -1.23
N ARG A 21 -8.27 15.52 -0.63
CA ARG A 21 -8.87 16.03 0.61
C ARG A 21 -7.88 15.99 1.77
N ALA A 22 -7.17 14.89 1.97
CA ALA A 22 -6.13 14.77 3.00
C ALA A 22 -5.06 15.85 2.85
N LYS A 23 -4.59 16.10 1.62
CA LYS A 23 -3.59 17.13 1.32
C LYS A 23 -4.08 18.54 1.61
N VAL A 24 -5.35 18.85 1.31
CA VAL A 24 -5.97 20.14 1.64
C VAL A 24 -6.03 20.35 3.16
N HIS A 25 -6.47 19.34 3.91
CA HIS A 25 -6.50 19.43 5.37
C HIS A 25 -5.11 19.58 5.99
N ILE A 26 -4.11 18.87 5.48
CA ILE A 26 -2.71 18.99 5.94
C ILE A 26 -2.17 20.40 5.70
N LYS A 27 -2.43 21.00 4.52
CA LYS A 27 -2.03 22.38 4.22
C LYS A 27 -2.72 23.39 5.15
N ALA A 28 -4.02 23.22 5.38
CA ALA A 28 -4.76 24.07 6.32
C ALA A 28 -4.20 23.97 7.75
N ILE A 29 -3.72 22.79 8.17
CA ILE A 29 -3.03 22.62 9.45
C ILE A 29 -1.68 23.35 9.44
N GLU A 30 -0.92 23.29 8.35
CA GLU A 30 0.38 23.96 8.25
C GLU A 30 0.27 25.50 8.31
N GLU A 31 -0.81 26.04 7.75
CA GLU A 31 -1.14 27.46 7.76
C GLU A 31 -1.76 27.92 9.08
N TYR A 32 -2.22 26.97 9.91
CA TYR A 32 -2.81 27.27 11.21
C TYR A 32 -1.82 28.04 12.11
N GLY A 33 -2.26 29.21 12.56
CA GLY A 33 -1.47 30.10 13.42
C GLY A 33 -0.49 31.02 12.67
N LYS A 34 -0.49 31.06 11.33
CA LYS A 34 0.27 32.07 10.56
C LYS A 34 -0.46 33.43 10.50
N SER A 35 -1.79 33.44 10.48
CA SER A 35 -2.59 34.67 10.52
C SER A 35 -3.46 34.73 11.78
N ARG A 36 -3.61 35.95 12.32
CA ARG A 36 -4.39 36.26 13.53
C ARG A 36 -5.92 36.15 13.30
N GLU A 37 -6.36 36.19 12.05
CA GLU A 37 -7.76 36.39 11.65
C GLU A 37 -8.47 35.10 11.20
N GLU A 38 -7.75 34.01 10.89
CA GLU A 38 -8.32 32.75 10.39
C GLU A 38 -8.76 31.77 11.48
N GLN A 39 -9.02 32.24 12.70
CA GLN A 39 -9.54 31.39 13.79
C GLN A 39 -10.98 30.87 13.53
N ASN A 40 -11.65 31.32 12.47
CA ASN A 40 -13.10 31.18 12.34
C ASN A 40 -13.59 30.03 11.42
N SER A 41 -12.71 29.27 10.76
CA SER A 41 -13.18 28.23 9.82
C SER A 41 -13.16 26.81 10.40
N ASN A 42 -12.08 26.37 11.08
CA ASN A 42 -12.02 25.08 11.76
C ASN A 42 -10.95 25.07 12.86
N SER A 43 -11.28 24.53 14.04
CA SER A 43 -10.30 24.32 15.10
C SER A 43 -9.25 23.29 14.68
N LEU A 44 -7.99 23.46 15.11
CA LEU A 44 -6.89 22.51 14.84
C LEU A 44 -7.29 21.04 15.12
N PRO A 45 -7.97 20.71 16.24
CA PRO A 45 -8.45 19.36 16.49
C PRO A 45 -9.42 18.84 15.43
N ARG A 46 -10.30 19.69 14.89
CA ARG A 46 -11.24 19.31 13.84
C ARG A 46 -10.53 19.06 12.51
N LEU A 47 -9.58 19.90 12.13
CA LEU A 47 -8.76 19.68 10.93
C LEU A 47 -7.95 18.37 11.03
N ASN A 48 -7.40 18.08 12.20
CA ASN A 48 -6.74 16.80 12.46
C ASN A 48 -7.70 15.62 12.38
N GLY A 49 -8.92 15.73 12.92
CA GLY A 49 -9.96 14.71 12.78
C GLY A 49 -10.25 14.40 11.31
N LEU A 50 -10.52 15.42 10.51
CA LEU A 50 -10.79 15.28 9.07
C LEU A 50 -9.59 14.68 8.31
N ALA A 51 -8.36 15.07 8.66
CA ALA A 51 -7.17 14.48 8.06
C ALA A 51 -6.99 13.00 8.43
N GLN A 52 -7.29 12.63 9.69
CA GLN A 52 -7.24 11.23 10.15
C GLN A 52 -8.33 10.39 9.49
N ASP A 53 -9.55 10.93 9.34
CA ASP A 53 -10.65 10.26 8.64
C ASP A 53 -10.29 9.99 7.17
N ALA A 54 -9.71 10.98 6.48
CA ALA A 54 -9.23 10.82 5.11
C ALA A 54 -8.11 9.75 5.02
N LEU A 55 -7.17 9.74 5.97
CA LEU A 55 -6.14 8.69 6.04
C LEU A 55 -6.72 7.29 6.33
N ALA A 56 -7.78 7.21 7.14
CA ALA A 56 -8.49 5.95 7.40
C ALA A 56 -9.17 5.44 6.13
N LEU A 57 -9.83 6.32 5.36
CA LEU A 57 -10.40 5.97 4.06
C LEU A 57 -9.33 5.50 3.06
N LEU A 58 -8.18 6.17 3.00
CA LEU A 58 -7.07 5.70 2.16
C LEU A 58 -6.60 4.29 2.56
N SER A 59 -6.55 3.99 3.85
CA SER A 59 -6.16 2.66 4.33
C SER A 59 -7.19 1.57 4.01
N SER A 60 -8.49 1.90 4.03
CA SER A 60 -9.54 0.95 3.64
C SER A 60 -9.54 0.69 2.14
N LEU A 61 -9.27 1.71 1.31
CA LEU A 61 -9.11 1.56 -0.14
C LEU A 61 -7.87 0.75 -0.51
N GLN A 62 -6.75 0.93 0.20
CA GLN A 62 -5.58 0.07 0.07
C GLN A 62 -5.94 -1.40 0.35
N PHE A 63 -6.67 -1.66 1.43
CA PHE A 63 -7.12 -3.01 1.76
C PHE A 63 -8.07 -3.59 0.70
N ARG A 64 -8.99 -2.77 0.17
CA ARG A 64 -9.89 -3.16 -0.92
C ARG A 64 -9.11 -3.53 -2.18
N LEU A 65 -8.09 -2.77 -2.55
CA LEU A 65 -7.25 -3.07 -3.71
C LEU A 65 -6.40 -4.33 -3.48
N ASP A 66 -5.91 -4.56 -2.26
CA ASP A 66 -5.19 -5.80 -1.87
C ASP A 66 -6.07 -7.05 -2.01
N LEU A 67 -7.36 -6.92 -1.70
CA LEU A 67 -8.34 -8.01 -1.88
C LEU A 67 -8.70 -8.26 -3.35
N LEU A 68 -8.75 -7.20 -4.17
CA LEU A 68 -9.12 -7.28 -5.58
C LEU A 68 -7.96 -7.71 -6.47
N ALA A 69 -6.71 -7.36 -6.12
CA ALA A 69 -5.53 -7.63 -6.94
C ALA A 69 -5.37 -9.12 -7.33
N PRO A 70 -5.58 -10.12 -6.44
CA PRO A 70 -5.50 -11.54 -6.80
C PRO A 70 -6.68 -12.06 -7.63
N GLN A 71 -7.78 -11.29 -7.72
CA GLN A 71 -8.99 -11.68 -8.43
C GLN A 71 -9.00 -11.24 -9.90
N LEU A 72 -7.94 -10.56 -10.36
CA LEU A 72 -7.86 -10.14 -11.75
C LEU A 72 -7.52 -11.32 -12.68
N PRO A 73 -8.14 -11.38 -13.88
CA PRO A 73 -8.06 -12.54 -14.77
C PRO A 73 -6.72 -12.68 -15.50
N THR A 74 -5.87 -11.65 -15.51
CA THR A 74 -4.62 -11.61 -16.27
C THR A 74 -3.43 -11.28 -15.36
N ASP A 75 -2.35 -12.06 -15.45
CA ASP A 75 -1.15 -11.89 -14.61
C ASP A 75 -0.52 -10.49 -14.76
N ASP A 76 -0.49 -9.94 -15.97
CA ASP A 76 -0.03 -8.57 -16.23
C ASP A 76 -0.85 -7.53 -15.44
N GLN A 77 -2.15 -7.75 -15.30
CA GLN A 77 -3.02 -6.85 -14.55
C GLN A 77 -2.81 -7.01 -13.04
N VAL A 78 -2.57 -8.24 -12.56
CA VAL A 78 -2.21 -8.50 -11.16
C VAL A 78 -0.91 -7.78 -10.81
N GLN A 79 0.11 -7.85 -11.66
CA GLN A 79 1.38 -7.13 -11.47
C GLN A 79 1.21 -5.61 -11.49
N SER A 80 0.34 -5.08 -12.36
CA SER A 80 0.03 -3.64 -12.37
C SER A 80 -0.70 -3.18 -11.10
N ALA A 81 -1.60 -4.01 -10.56
CA ALA A 81 -2.35 -3.72 -9.35
C ALA A 81 -1.46 -3.78 -8.10
N THR A 82 -0.52 -4.73 -8.02
CA THR A 82 0.45 -4.79 -6.92
C THR A 82 1.43 -3.61 -6.95
N ALA A 83 1.88 -3.19 -8.13
CA ALA A 83 2.70 -1.98 -8.27
C ALA A 83 1.94 -0.71 -7.82
N LEU A 84 0.66 -0.60 -8.19
CA LEU A 84 -0.21 0.50 -7.74
C LEU A 84 -0.44 0.48 -6.22
N LEU A 85 -0.57 -0.71 -5.64
CA LEU A 85 -0.73 -0.88 -4.20
C LEU A 85 0.52 -0.39 -3.44
N ASP A 86 1.71 -0.69 -3.95
CA ASP A 86 2.96 -0.23 -3.36
C ASP A 86 3.15 1.28 -3.52
N SER A 87 2.72 1.88 -4.64
CA SER A 87 2.70 3.34 -4.76
C SER A 87 1.74 3.98 -3.74
N TRP A 88 0.53 3.44 -3.57
CA TRP A 88 -0.44 3.93 -2.60
C TRP A 88 0.06 3.82 -1.16
N LYS A 89 0.78 2.74 -0.81
CA LYS A 89 1.42 2.58 0.50
C LYS A 89 2.43 3.70 0.76
N ASN A 90 3.31 3.96 -0.22
CA ASN A 90 4.31 5.02 -0.12
C ASN A 90 3.66 6.40 0.00
N GLU A 91 2.63 6.69 -0.79
CA GLU A 91 1.91 7.95 -0.76
C GLU A 91 1.17 8.19 0.57
N SER A 92 0.52 7.16 1.12
CA SER A 92 -0.12 7.22 2.44
C SER A 92 0.91 7.39 3.56
N HIS A 93 2.07 6.73 3.46
CA HIS A 93 3.18 6.92 4.40
C HIS A 93 3.70 8.36 4.37
N ASN A 94 3.91 8.92 3.18
CA ASN A 94 4.35 10.31 2.98
C ASN A 94 3.30 11.31 3.52
N LEU A 95 2.01 11.06 3.32
CA LEU A 95 0.95 11.89 3.90
C LEU A 95 0.98 11.87 5.43
N ARG A 96 1.19 10.70 6.05
CA ARG A 96 1.31 10.59 7.52
C ARG A 96 2.50 11.40 8.05
N GLN A 97 3.64 11.34 7.36
CA GLN A 97 4.80 12.16 7.72
C GLN A 97 4.50 13.66 7.55
N SER A 98 3.86 14.05 6.45
CA SER A 98 3.48 15.43 6.17
C SER A 98 2.50 15.97 7.22
N LEU A 99 1.50 15.18 7.62
CA LEU A 99 0.57 15.53 8.70
C LEU A 99 1.29 15.77 10.03
N ARG A 100 2.27 14.92 10.37
CA ARG A 100 3.07 15.09 11.59
C ARG A 100 3.89 16.38 11.55
N ASN A 101 4.52 16.68 10.42
CA ASN A 101 5.30 17.89 10.22
C ASN A 101 4.43 19.16 10.28
N ALA A 102 3.28 19.15 9.61
CA ALA A 102 2.31 20.23 9.65
C ALA A 102 1.81 20.50 11.07
N ASN A 103 1.53 19.45 11.86
CA ASN A 103 1.16 19.58 13.27
C ASN A 103 2.27 20.20 14.14
N LEU A 104 3.53 19.81 13.90
CA LEU A 104 4.67 20.40 14.62
C LEU A 104 4.83 21.88 14.27
N GLN A 105 4.65 22.24 13.00
CA GLN A 105 4.73 23.62 12.53
C GLN A 105 3.59 24.47 13.07
N ALA A 106 2.35 23.98 13.04
CA ALA A 106 1.20 24.63 13.66
C ALA A 106 1.45 24.92 15.15
N LYS A 107 1.99 23.93 15.88
CA LYS A 107 2.35 24.10 17.30
C LYS A 107 3.47 25.11 17.51
N ALA A 108 4.45 25.17 16.61
CA ALA A 108 5.51 26.16 16.65
C ALA A 108 4.97 27.58 16.39
N ASN A 109 4.09 27.75 15.39
CA ASN A 109 3.44 29.01 15.07
C ASN A 109 2.58 29.50 16.24
N MET A 110 1.77 28.63 16.84
CA MET A 110 1.00 28.95 18.05
C MET A 110 1.88 29.38 19.22
N ARG A 111 3.04 28.74 19.42
CA ARG A 111 3.99 29.12 20.47
C ARG A 111 4.58 30.50 20.20
N LYS A 112 4.93 30.82 18.96
CA LYS A 112 5.43 32.15 18.57
C LYS A 112 4.37 33.22 18.77
N ALA A 113 3.14 33.00 18.28
CA ALA A 113 2.03 33.91 18.50
C ALA A 113 1.75 34.14 19.99
N ALA A 114 1.76 33.08 20.81
CA ALA A 114 1.59 33.20 22.27
C ALA A 114 2.77 33.91 22.96
N GLN A 115 4.00 33.80 22.43
CA GLN A 115 5.15 34.56 22.91
C GLN A 115 5.04 36.04 22.56
N GLU A 116 4.65 36.36 21.33
CA GLU A 116 4.40 37.73 20.89
C GLU A 116 3.28 38.39 21.71
N GLU A 117 2.18 37.69 21.99
CA GLU A 117 1.13 38.19 22.89
C GLU A 117 1.65 38.44 24.31
N ARG A 118 2.46 37.53 24.85
CA ARG A 118 3.10 37.74 26.16
C ARG A 118 4.05 38.92 26.15
N GLU A 119 4.84 39.11 25.10
CA GLU A 119 5.73 40.25 24.95
C GLU A 119 4.96 41.56 24.81
N LEU A 120 3.82 41.58 24.13
CA LEU A 120 2.95 42.76 24.08
C LEU A 120 2.33 43.07 25.46
N LEU A 121 1.90 42.05 26.20
CA LEU A 121 1.30 42.22 27.53
C LEU A 121 2.33 42.55 28.63
N LEU A 122 3.53 42.00 28.55
CA LEU A 122 4.64 42.24 29.49
C LEU A 122 5.49 43.45 29.09
N GLY A 123 5.52 43.80 27.80
CA GLY A 123 6.21 44.96 27.23
C GLY A 123 5.59 46.30 27.60
N GLY A 124 4.35 46.31 28.13
CA GLY A 124 3.75 47.48 28.79
C GLY A 124 4.47 47.92 30.08
N GLY A 125 5.52 47.21 30.51
CA GLY A 125 6.28 47.49 31.73
C GLY A 125 7.41 48.52 31.61
N GLY A 126 7.86 48.88 30.40
CA GLY A 126 8.98 49.81 30.21
C GLY A 126 8.68 51.23 30.69
N GLU A 127 7.50 51.76 30.35
CA GLU A 127 7.04 53.10 30.78
C GLU A 127 6.33 53.08 32.14
N SER A 128 5.60 52.01 32.44
CA SER A 128 4.72 51.92 33.61
C SER A 128 5.47 51.69 34.92
N THR A 129 6.64 51.04 34.89
CA THR A 129 7.44 50.76 36.11
C THR A 129 8.11 52.01 36.67
N ILE A 130 8.48 52.98 35.82
CA ILE A 130 9.07 54.25 36.25
C ILE A 130 7.99 55.14 36.90
N ARG A 131 6.77 55.14 36.34
CA ARG A 131 5.63 55.91 36.87
C ARG A 131 5.03 55.29 38.14
N ARG A 132 4.97 53.95 38.25
CA ARG A 132 4.52 53.26 39.49
C ARG A 132 5.50 53.39 40.64
N ARG A 133 6.81 53.40 40.38
CA ARG A 133 7.85 53.53 41.43
C ARG A 133 7.76 54.85 42.20
N ASN A 134 7.25 55.92 41.57
CA ASN A 134 7.06 57.24 42.20
C ASN A 134 5.75 57.38 43.01
N LEU A 135 4.76 56.52 42.78
CA LEU A 135 3.45 56.59 43.46
C LEU A 135 3.33 55.67 44.68
N GLN A 136 4.27 54.73 44.88
CA GLN A 136 4.10 53.60 45.81
C GLN A 136 4.89 53.70 47.12
N THR A 137 5.51 54.84 47.42
CA THR A 137 6.62 54.92 48.40
C THR A 137 6.25 55.07 49.87
N LYS A 138 4.98 55.00 50.34
CA LYS A 138 4.77 55.19 51.80
C LYS A 138 3.65 54.45 52.54
N ALA A 139 2.74 53.75 51.88
CA ALA A 139 1.70 52.98 52.60
C ALA A 139 1.28 51.66 51.94
N GLY A 140 1.53 51.48 50.64
CA GLY A 140 1.10 50.28 49.90
C GLY A 140 2.07 49.08 49.94
N MET A 141 3.31 49.26 50.43
CA MET A 141 4.34 48.21 50.41
C MET A 141 4.03 47.03 51.35
N THR A 142 3.42 47.27 52.51
CA THR A 142 3.11 46.19 53.47
C THR A 142 1.92 45.34 53.00
N SER A 143 0.86 45.99 52.50
CA SER A 143 -0.33 45.29 51.99
C SER A 143 -0.07 44.58 50.64
N ALA A 144 0.80 45.14 49.79
CA ALA A 144 1.21 44.47 48.55
C ALA A 144 2.08 43.23 48.82
N ALA A 145 3.02 43.29 49.77
CA ALA A 145 3.85 42.13 50.13
C ALA A 145 3.02 40.97 50.73
N GLU A 146 2.00 41.30 51.53
CA GLU A 146 1.05 40.34 52.07
C GLU A 146 0.21 39.68 50.96
N SER A 147 -0.32 40.47 50.02
CA SER A 147 -1.06 39.95 48.86
C SER A 147 -0.21 39.07 47.93
N ILE A 148 1.06 39.41 47.74
CA ILE A 148 2.01 38.61 46.96
C ILE A 148 2.27 37.28 47.68
N THR A 149 2.46 37.29 49.00
CA THR A 149 2.68 36.08 49.79
C THR A 149 1.46 35.17 49.80
N ASP A 150 0.25 35.73 49.90
CA ASP A 150 -1.00 34.98 49.79
C ASP A 150 -1.20 34.38 48.39
N SER A 151 -0.86 35.12 47.33
CA SER A 151 -0.92 34.60 45.95
C SER A 151 0.08 33.45 45.73
N LEU A 152 1.25 33.50 46.36
CA LEU A 152 2.28 32.47 46.29
C LEU A 152 1.87 31.23 47.10
N ARG A 153 1.21 31.43 48.25
CA ARG A 153 0.62 30.36 49.05
C ARG A 153 -0.53 29.67 48.31
N ARG A 154 -1.39 30.44 47.62
CA ARG A 154 -2.47 29.92 46.76
C ARG A 154 -1.92 29.15 45.57
N THR A 155 -0.87 29.67 44.93
CA THR A 155 -0.18 29.01 43.80
C THR A 155 0.46 27.70 44.26
N ARG A 156 1.07 27.67 45.45
CA ARG A 156 1.61 26.43 46.02
C ARG A 156 0.52 25.36 46.20
N GLN A 157 -0.65 25.74 46.70
CA GLN A 157 -1.77 24.79 46.86
C GLN A 157 -2.26 24.25 45.52
N LEU A 158 -2.40 25.11 44.50
CA LEU A 158 -2.78 24.69 43.15
C LEU A 158 -1.73 23.78 42.51
N MET A 159 -0.44 24.07 42.73
CA MET A 159 0.66 23.22 42.24
C MET A 159 0.62 21.83 42.90
N VAL A 160 0.36 21.74 44.20
CA VAL A 160 0.22 20.44 44.89
C VAL A 160 -0.98 19.67 44.32
N GLN A 161 -2.10 20.34 44.11
CA GLN A 161 -3.29 19.74 43.51
C GLN A 161 -3.04 19.26 42.07
N GLU A 162 -2.27 20.02 41.28
CA GLU A 162 -1.92 19.64 39.91
C GLU A 162 -0.91 18.48 39.87
N VAL A 163 0.00 18.39 40.84
CA VAL A 163 0.91 17.26 41.00
C VAL A 163 0.14 16.00 41.41
N GLU A 164 -0.79 16.09 42.37
CA GLU A 164 -1.66 14.95 42.74
C GLU A 164 -2.51 14.47 41.56
N ARG A 165 -3.06 15.41 40.78
CA ARG A 165 -3.79 15.10 39.56
C ARG A 165 -2.90 14.48 38.47
N SER A 166 -1.64 14.91 38.36
CA SER A 166 -0.68 14.34 37.42
C SER A 166 -0.28 12.92 37.84
N ALA A 167 -0.10 12.68 39.13
CA ALA A 167 0.21 11.36 39.68
C ALA A 167 -0.94 10.37 39.46
N SER A 168 -2.19 10.78 39.70
CA SER A 168 -3.36 9.92 39.42
C SER A 168 -3.51 9.62 37.94
N THR A 169 -3.26 10.60 37.06
CA THR A 169 -3.29 10.41 35.60
C THR A 169 -2.18 9.46 35.15
N LEU A 170 -0.97 9.58 35.69
CA LEU A 170 0.15 8.67 35.40
C LEU A 170 -0.18 7.24 35.80
N MET A 171 -0.80 7.04 36.97
CA MET A 171 -1.24 5.72 37.43
C MET A 171 -2.26 5.11 36.45
N THR A 172 -3.25 5.88 35.97
CA THR A 172 -4.21 5.41 34.95
C THR A 172 -3.53 5.08 33.62
N VAL A 173 -2.52 5.85 33.20
CA VAL A 173 -1.74 5.58 31.98
C VAL A 173 -0.91 4.31 32.13
N GLU A 174 -0.33 4.08 33.30
CA GLU A 174 0.43 2.86 33.60
C GLU A 174 -0.49 1.63 33.57
N GLU A 175 -1.67 1.70 34.18
CA GLU A 175 -2.68 0.64 34.13
C GLU A 175 -3.12 0.35 32.68
N SER A 176 -3.39 1.40 31.90
CA SER A 176 -3.76 1.28 30.48
C SER A 176 -2.64 0.65 29.65
N THR A 177 -1.39 1.02 29.92
CA THR A 177 -0.20 0.43 29.27
C THR A 177 -0.02 -1.03 29.65
N GLY A 178 -0.32 -1.40 30.90
CA GLY A 178 -0.35 -2.78 31.36
C GLY A 178 -1.37 -3.64 30.61
N VAL A 179 -2.58 -3.11 30.39
CA VAL A 179 -3.62 -3.78 29.59
C VAL A 179 -3.16 -3.92 28.13
N LEU A 180 -2.58 -2.88 27.55
CA LEU A 180 -2.08 -2.91 26.17
C LEU A 180 -0.99 -3.99 26.00
N LYS A 181 -0.06 -4.11 26.96
CA LYS A 181 0.98 -5.13 26.96
C LYS A 181 0.42 -6.55 27.09
N ARG A 182 -0.66 -6.74 27.87
CA ARG A 182 -1.38 -8.01 27.93
C ARG A 182 -2.04 -8.34 26.59
N ALA A 183 -2.75 -7.39 25.98
CA ALA A 183 -3.36 -7.56 24.67
C ALA A 183 -2.32 -7.87 23.57
N GLU A 184 -1.16 -7.21 23.60
CA GLU A 184 -0.04 -7.51 22.69
C GLU A 184 0.49 -8.94 22.88
N SER A 185 0.62 -9.39 24.13
CA SER A 185 1.08 -10.75 24.42
C SER A 185 0.08 -11.82 23.95
N GLU A 186 -1.22 -11.55 24.10
CA GLU A 186 -2.30 -12.41 23.60
C GLU A 186 -2.33 -12.43 22.07
N TYR A 187 -2.11 -11.29 21.43
CA TYR A 187 -2.01 -11.18 19.97
C TYR A 187 -0.80 -11.93 19.41
N LYS A 188 0.36 -11.86 20.09
CA LYS A 188 1.54 -12.68 19.78
C LYS A 188 1.25 -14.18 19.94
N GLY A 189 0.45 -14.55 20.94
CA GLY A 189 -0.07 -15.92 21.12
C GLY A 189 -0.86 -16.39 19.90
N HIS A 190 -1.83 -15.59 19.42
CA HIS A 190 -2.60 -15.90 18.21
C HIS A 190 -1.73 -15.98 16.95
N ARG A 191 -0.74 -15.10 16.80
CA ARG A 191 0.23 -15.14 15.68
C ARG A 191 1.00 -16.46 15.66
N SER A 192 1.41 -16.97 16.82
CA SER A 192 2.09 -18.26 16.94
C SER A 192 1.18 -19.42 16.50
N LEU A 193 -0.10 -19.39 16.92
CA LEU A 193 -1.10 -20.37 16.48
C LEU A 193 -1.36 -20.30 14.97
N LEU A 194 -1.44 -19.10 14.39
CA LEU A 194 -1.59 -18.90 12.94
C LEU A 194 -0.37 -19.38 12.14
N MET A 195 0.84 -19.19 12.66
CA MET A 195 2.05 -19.75 12.03
C MET A 195 2.04 -21.28 12.07
N ARG A 196 1.58 -21.88 13.17
CA ARG A 196 1.46 -23.34 13.29
C ARG A 196 0.41 -23.92 12.34
N THR A 197 -0.75 -23.28 12.21
CA THR A 197 -1.79 -23.68 11.25
C THR A 197 -1.31 -23.53 9.80
N ARG A 198 -0.59 -22.45 9.49
CA ARG A 198 0.02 -22.27 8.16
C ARG A 198 1.07 -23.33 7.83
N ASN A 199 1.91 -23.73 8.79
CA ASN A 199 2.85 -24.83 8.59
C ASN A 199 2.11 -26.16 8.33
N LEU A 200 1.08 -26.47 9.12
CA LEU A 200 0.25 -27.68 8.91
C LEU A 200 -0.43 -27.66 7.54
N LEU A 201 -0.99 -26.52 7.13
CA LEU A 201 -1.59 -26.36 5.81
C LEU A 201 -0.57 -26.53 4.69
N SER A 202 0.65 -25.99 4.86
CA SER A 202 1.73 -26.17 3.88
C SER A 202 2.19 -27.62 3.78
N THR A 203 2.12 -28.40 4.86
CA THR A 203 2.47 -29.83 4.83
C THR A 203 1.42 -30.65 4.08
N MET A 204 0.13 -30.31 4.21
CA MET A 204 -0.94 -30.94 3.42
C MET A 204 -0.81 -30.61 1.93
N GLN A 205 -0.56 -29.34 1.59
CA GLN A 205 -0.37 -28.93 0.19
C GLN A 205 0.86 -29.61 -0.44
N ARG A 206 1.94 -29.80 0.32
CA ARG A 206 3.12 -30.53 -0.17
C ARG A 206 2.83 -32.02 -0.37
N GLN A 207 2.00 -32.64 0.47
CA GLN A 207 1.56 -34.02 0.26
C GLN A 207 0.75 -34.16 -1.02
N ASP A 208 -0.20 -33.26 -1.27
CA ASP A 208 -1.01 -33.28 -2.51
C ASP A 208 -0.14 -33.08 -3.77
N VAL A 209 0.85 -32.19 -3.70
CA VAL A 209 1.79 -31.97 -4.81
C VAL A 209 2.69 -33.19 -5.02
N LEU A 210 3.23 -33.78 -3.96
CA LEU A 210 4.07 -34.97 -4.06
C LEU A 210 3.29 -36.17 -4.60
N ASP A 211 2.04 -36.38 -4.16
CA ASP A 211 1.19 -37.44 -4.68
C ASP A 211 0.92 -37.26 -6.19
N ARG A 212 0.61 -36.02 -6.60
CA ARG A 212 0.42 -35.69 -8.02
C ARG A 212 1.69 -35.92 -8.85
N VAL A 213 2.87 -35.62 -8.30
CA VAL A 213 4.17 -35.89 -8.95
C VAL A 213 4.44 -37.39 -9.04
N ILE A 214 4.18 -38.16 -7.98
CA ILE A 214 4.35 -39.62 -7.97
C ILE A 214 3.43 -40.26 -9.01
N LEU A 215 2.18 -39.83 -9.10
CA LEU A 215 1.22 -40.30 -10.11
C LEU A 215 1.71 -39.96 -11.53
N ALA A 216 2.19 -38.73 -11.76
CA ALA A 216 2.72 -38.32 -13.05
C ALA A 216 3.97 -39.13 -13.46
N VAL A 217 4.89 -39.38 -12.54
CA VAL A 217 6.10 -40.20 -12.78
C VAL A 217 5.72 -41.66 -13.06
N GLY A 218 4.79 -42.23 -12.29
CA GLY A 218 4.28 -43.58 -12.52
C GLY A 218 3.62 -43.73 -13.90
N PHE A 219 2.79 -42.76 -14.29
CA PHE A 219 2.17 -42.71 -15.61
C PHE A 219 3.22 -42.58 -16.73
N PHE A 220 4.25 -41.75 -16.53
CA PHE A 220 5.33 -41.57 -17.49
C PHE A 220 6.12 -42.87 -17.71
N LEU A 221 6.50 -43.57 -16.65
CA LEU A 221 7.18 -44.86 -16.75
C LEU A 221 6.31 -45.93 -17.41
N PHE A 222 5.01 -45.98 -17.08
CA PHE A 222 4.05 -46.87 -17.74
C PHE A 222 3.93 -46.58 -19.23
N SER A 223 3.76 -45.30 -19.60
CA SER A 223 3.72 -44.87 -21.00
C SER A 223 5.02 -45.23 -21.74
N CYS A 224 6.18 -45.05 -21.10
CA CYS A 224 7.47 -45.43 -21.67
C CYS A 224 7.57 -46.94 -21.91
N ALA A 225 7.10 -47.76 -20.97
CA ALA A 225 7.04 -49.22 -21.13
C ALA A 225 6.10 -49.65 -22.26
N VAL A 226 4.91 -49.04 -22.35
CA VAL A 226 3.96 -49.28 -23.45
C VAL A 226 4.59 -48.89 -24.79
N LEU A 227 5.21 -47.71 -24.89
CA LEU A 227 5.91 -47.26 -26.09
C LEU A 227 7.07 -48.19 -26.46
N TYR A 228 7.81 -48.73 -25.48
CA TYR A 228 8.86 -49.71 -25.72
C TYR A 228 8.31 -51.00 -26.33
N VAL A 229 7.22 -51.55 -25.78
CA VAL A 229 6.56 -52.76 -26.32
C VAL A 229 6.04 -52.50 -27.73
N VAL A 230 5.38 -51.36 -27.97
CA VAL A 230 4.88 -50.99 -29.30
C VAL A 230 6.03 -50.81 -30.29
N SER A 231 7.11 -50.13 -29.90
CA SER A 231 8.29 -49.90 -30.74
C SER A 231 9.02 -51.20 -31.09
N LYS A 232 9.12 -52.11 -30.11
CA LYS A 232 9.70 -53.45 -30.31
C LYS A 232 8.82 -54.30 -31.23
N ARG A 233 7.50 -54.22 -31.10
CA ARG A 233 6.56 -55.07 -31.87
C ARG A 233 6.28 -54.56 -33.28
N PHE A 234 6.20 -53.24 -33.48
CA PHE A 234 5.88 -52.65 -34.77
C PHE A 234 7.08 -52.21 -35.60
N GLY A 235 8.30 -52.37 -35.08
CA GLY A 235 9.52 -51.94 -35.75
C GLY A 235 9.58 -50.42 -35.83
N ILE A 236 10.59 -49.84 -35.17
CA ILE A 236 10.80 -48.39 -35.02
C ILE A 236 10.56 -47.59 -36.32
N LEU A 237 10.87 -48.16 -37.50
CA LEU A 237 10.64 -47.53 -38.80
C LEU A 237 9.15 -47.29 -39.17
N LYS A 238 8.23 -48.24 -38.92
CA LYS A 238 6.81 -48.08 -39.30
C LYS A 238 6.09 -47.11 -38.38
N LEU A 239 6.52 -47.02 -37.12
CA LEU A 239 5.97 -46.09 -36.14
C LEU A 239 6.40 -44.65 -36.45
N GLN A 240 7.67 -44.44 -36.78
CA GLN A 240 8.17 -43.14 -37.25
C GLN A 240 7.38 -42.68 -38.47
N GLN A 241 7.25 -43.50 -39.52
CA GLN A 241 6.47 -43.15 -40.72
C GLN A 241 5.00 -42.82 -40.42
N LYS A 242 4.33 -43.58 -39.55
CA LYS A 242 2.94 -43.30 -39.17
C LYS A 242 2.80 -42.04 -38.30
N VAL A 243 3.74 -41.78 -37.38
CA VAL A 243 3.74 -40.57 -36.54
C VAL A 243 4.06 -39.34 -37.39
N THR A 244 5.06 -39.39 -38.27
CA THR A 244 5.34 -38.27 -39.20
C THR A 244 4.18 -38.06 -40.17
N ALA A 245 3.53 -39.12 -40.66
CA ALA A 245 2.33 -39.00 -41.49
C ALA A 245 1.12 -38.46 -40.73
N ALA A 246 0.92 -38.83 -39.46
CA ALA A 246 -0.15 -38.32 -38.62
C ALA A 246 0.09 -36.87 -38.18
N ILE A 247 1.33 -36.48 -37.87
CA ILE A 247 1.70 -35.08 -37.60
C ILE A 247 1.54 -34.26 -38.87
N LYS A 248 1.97 -34.75 -40.04
CA LYS A 248 1.77 -34.09 -41.32
C LYS A 248 0.28 -33.98 -41.67
N ALA A 249 -0.53 -35.00 -41.39
CA ALA A 249 -1.98 -34.96 -41.59
C ALA A 249 -2.70 -34.06 -40.58
N GLY A 250 -2.24 -33.99 -39.33
CA GLY A 250 -2.74 -33.08 -38.29
C GLY A 250 -2.38 -31.62 -38.59
N MET A 251 -1.17 -31.35 -39.05
CA MET A 251 -0.74 -30.04 -39.53
C MET A 251 -1.46 -29.62 -40.82
N VAL A 252 -1.71 -30.56 -41.76
CA VAL A 252 -2.50 -30.30 -42.97
C VAL A 252 -3.98 -30.08 -42.63
N GLY A 253 -4.52 -30.77 -41.62
CA GLY A 253 -5.88 -30.52 -41.11
C GLY A 253 -6.05 -29.13 -40.50
N GLN A 254 -4.99 -28.59 -39.87
CA GLN A 254 -4.99 -27.23 -39.33
C GLN A 254 -4.78 -26.15 -40.43
N ALA A 255 -4.11 -26.48 -41.54
CA ALA A 255 -3.95 -25.59 -42.69
C ALA A 255 -5.19 -25.52 -43.61
N LYS A 256 -6.10 -26.51 -43.57
CA LYS A 256 -7.26 -26.60 -44.47
C LYS A 256 -8.55 -25.94 -43.96
N ILE A 257 -8.50 -25.24 -42.82
CA ILE A 257 -9.65 -24.47 -42.29
C ILE A 257 -9.68 -23.03 -42.84
N GLY A 258 -8.68 -22.60 -43.62
CA GLY A 258 -8.45 -21.19 -43.93
C GLY A 258 -8.63 -20.72 -45.38
N ASP A 259 -9.07 -21.51 -46.35
CA ASP A 259 -9.26 -20.96 -47.69
C ASP A 259 -10.35 -21.68 -48.49
N GLY A 260 -11.49 -21.00 -48.58
CA GLY A 260 -12.64 -21.44 -49.36
C GLY A 260 -13.37 -20.22 -49.86
N ALA A 261 -12.97 -19.69 -51.02
CA ALA A 261 -13.87 -18.88 -51.84
C ALA A 261 -13.39 -18.76 -53.30
N VAL A 262 -14.24 -19.26 -54.19
CA VAL A 262 -14.42 -18.86 -55.61
C VAL A 262 -13.40 -19.38 -56.63
N ALA A 263 -13.74 -20.53 -57.22
CA ALA A 263 -13.37 -20.85 -58.59
C ALA A 263 -14.31 -20.10 -59.57
N ASN A 264 -13.73 -19.38 -60.52
CA ASN A 264 -14.36 -19.13 -61.82
C ASN A 264 -13.26 -18.98 -62.88
N GLY A 265 -13.50 -19.59 -64.04
CA GLY A 265 -12.47 -19.97 -65.01
C GLY A 265 -11.96 -18.86 -65.91
N ILE A 266 -10.98 -19.21 -66.75
CA ILE A 266 -10.91 -18.99 -68.21
C ILE A 266 -9.56 -19.52 -68.73
N ASN A 267 -9.62 -19.90 -69.99
CA ASN A 267 -8.76 -20.70 -70.85
C ASN A 267 -7.38 -20.11 -71.24
N ASP A 268 -6.58 -21.01 -71.82
CA ASP A 268 -5.65 -20.86 -72.96
C ASP A 268 -4.23 -20.23 -72.81
N ASN A 269 -3.25 -21.11 -73.09
CA ASN A 269 -2.08 -20.99 -73.99
C ASN A 269 -1.15 -19.75 -73.98
N ALA A 270 0.14 -19.99 -73.67
CA ALA A 270 1.35 -19.44 -74.34
C ALA A 270 2.61 -20.08 -73.69
N VAL A 271 3.42 -20.91 -74.35
CA VAL A 271 4.54 -20.62 -75.30
C VAL A 271 5.82 -20.06 -74.63
N TYR A 272 6.93 -20.83 -74.75
CA TYR A 272 8.39 -20.52 -74.79
C TYR A 272 8.99 -19.65 -73.62
N SER A 273 10.21 -19.83 -73.08
CA SER A 273 11.48 -20.41 -73.56
C SER A 273 12.63 -20.26 -72.54
N VAL A 274 13.77 -20.94 -72.84
CA VAL A 274 15.19 -20.67 -72.45
C VAL A 274 15.64 -21.33 -71.12
N ASP A 275 16.36 -22.47 -71.17
CA ASP A 275 17.85 -22.62 -71.26
C ASP A 275 18.59 -22.03 -70.02
N VAL A 276 19.55 -22.65 -69.33
CA VAL A 276 20.52 -23.74 -69.59
C VAL A 276 21.09 -24.21 -68.22
N PRO A 277 21.80 -25.37 -68.14
CA PRO A 277 22.11 -26.08 -66.91
C PRO A 277 23.60 -25.99 -66.50
N VAL A 278 23.94 -26.77 -65.44
CA VAL A 278 25.26 -27.30 -65.06
C VAL A 278 26.07 -26.46 -64.08
N ASP A 279 26.21 -26.96 -62.85
CA ASP A 279 27.56 -27.26 -62.38
C ASP A 279 27.62 -28.53 -61.52
N ARG A 280 28.64 -29.34 -61.82
CA ARG A 280 29.01 -30.61 -61.19
C ARG A 280 30.02 -30.31 -60.09
N HIS A 281 29.89 -30.95 -58.94
CA HIS A 281 31.06 -31.60 -58.35
C HIS A 281 30.68 -32.84 -57.56
N MET A 282 30.97 -34.00 -58.15
CA MET A 282 31.27 -35.23 -57.41
C MET A 282 32.65 -35.07 -56.76
N ARG A 283 32.85 -35.64 -55.59
CA ARG A 283 33.89 -36.66 -55.38
C ARG A 283 33.61 -37.45 -54.11
N ASP A 284 33.46 -38.75 -54.34
CA ASP A 284 33.51 -39.83 -53.37
C ASP A 284 34.96 -40.16 -52.96
N GLU A 285 35.02 -40.89 -51.84
CA GLU A 285 36.03 -41.84 -51.33
C GLU A 285 37.41 -41.34 -50.89
N LEU A 286 37.66 -41.46 -49.58
CA LEU A 286 38.49 -42.52 -48.97
C LEU A 286 38.21 -42.63 -47.46
#